data_AF-A0AAN8JPU7-F1
#
_entry.id   AF-A0AAN8JPU7-F1
#
_cell.length_a   1.000
_cell.length_b   1.000
_cell.length_c   1.000
_cell.angle_alpha   90.00
_cell.angle_beta   90.00
_cell.angle_gamma   90.00
#
_symmetry.space_group_name_H-M   'P 1'
#
loop_
_entity.id
_entity.type
_entity.pdbx_description
1 polymer ?
#
loop_
_entity_poly.entity_id
_entity_poly.type
_entity_poly.pdbx_seq_one_letter_code
_entity_poly.pdbx_strand_id
1 'polypeptide(L)'
;MEVDCKKRKLERDIELEMGDDYSLDLRKTWDLANEEEKYDVLPEIWNGHNVADFIDPDIMTKLEELEKEEELREKAGFYNDDTEEEDEEMQDLRKTARKIRNKRMLKTLESREKKGIKTKFPRTGKKVDKADIENTMAELGIEIQNKSKTHYATQNNERSRSTSRRAIKRKREESEVARSGSRSVSRKREKSAHRTLSITPRDKSGMRDEKMAKKAKKLAKAAVGPMHRQGIFETDRRIAVKKPKHLFSGKRKMKADRR
;
A
#
# COMPACT_ATOMS: atom_id res chain seq x y z
N MET A 1 -56.30 68.74 -43.49
CA MET A 1 -55.33 67.88 -44.20
C MET A 1 -54.60 67.10 -43.12
N GLU A 2 -55.07 65.90 -42.83
CA GLU A 2 -54.40 65.02 -41.88
C GLU A 2 -53.19 64.41 -42.59
N VAL A 3 -52.00 64.74 -42.10
CA VAL A 3 -50.74 64.25 -42.67
C VAL A 3 -50.49 62.88 -42.06
N ASP A 4 -50.87 61.84 -42.78
CA ASP A 4 -50.67 60.44 -42.40
C ASP A 4 -49.19 60.06 -42.57
N CYS A 5 -48.35 60.50 -41.64
CA CYS A 5 -46.97 60.04 -41.55
C CYS A 5 -46.94 58.67 -40.87
N LYS A 6 -46.47 57.63 -41.60
CA LYS A 6 -46.27 56.27 -41.06
C LYS A 6 -45.42 56.34 -39.78
N LYS A 7 -46.01 55.96 -38.65
CA LYS A 7 -45.31 55.87 -37.36
C LYS A 7 -44.22 54.79 -37.44
N ARG A 8 -43.00 55.09 -36.96
CA ARG A 8 -41.91 54.09 -36.85
C ARG A 8 -42.34 53.03 -35.84
N LYS A 9 -42.20 51.75 -36.19
CA LYS A 9 -42.45 50.65 -35.24
C LYS A 9 -41.47 50.76 -34.08
N LEU A 10 -41.97 50.82 -32.85
CA LEU A 10 -41.17 50.74 -31.63
C LEU A 10 -40.95 49.27 -31.26
N GLU A 11 -39.93 49.00 -30.44
CA GLU A 11 -39.65 47.63 -30.00
C GLU A 11 -40.82 47.02 -29.19
N ARG A 12 -41.58 47.86 -28.46
CA ARG A 12 -42.84 47.47 -27.80
C ARG A 12 -43.93 47.04 -28.80
N ASP A 13 -43.98 47.66 -29.99
CA ASP A 13 -44.96 47.29 -31.01
C ASP A 13 -44.58 45.93 -31.64
N ILE A 14 -43.29 45.64 -31.75
CA ILE A 14 -42.75 44.36 -32.27
C ILE A 14 -42.96 43.23 -31.27
N GLU A 15 -42.79 43.51 -29.97
CA GLU A 15 -43.10 42.59 -28.87
C GLU A 15 -44.59 42.19 -28.88
N LEU A 16 -45.50 43.15 -29.02
CA LEU A 16 -46.95 42.87 -29.11
C LEU A 16 -47.34 42.10 -30.37
N GLU A 17 -46.62 42.29 -31.48
CA GLU A 17 -46.85 41.60 -32.76
C GLU A 17 -46.36 40.13 -32.74
N MET A 18 -45.21 39.86 -32.11
CA MET A 18 -44.63 38.52 -32.02
C MET A 18 -45.07 37.74 -30.78
N GLY A 19 -45.61 38.42 -29.76
CA GLY A 19 -46.15 37.79 -28.56
C GLY A 19 -45.13 36.92 -27.83
N ASP A 20 -45.46 35.64 -27.67
CA ASP A 20 -44.65 34.66 -26.92
C ASP A 20 -43.35 34.25 -27.63
N ASP A 21 -43.24 34.43 -28.95
CA ASP A 21 -42.04 34.10 -29.73
C ASP A 21 -40.99 35.24 -29.74
N TYR A 22 -41.28 36.36 -29.08
CA TYR A 22 -40.38 37.51 -29.03
C TYR A 22 -39.16 37.23 -28.15
N SER A 23 -37.96 37.37 -28.73
CA SER A 23 -36.70 37.44 -28.00
C SER A 23 -35.96 38.74 -28.35
N LEU A 24 -35.55 39.49 -27.33
CA LEU A 24 -34.84 40.75 -27.51
C LEU A 24 -33.41 40.46 -27.98
N ASP A 25 -33.15 40.70 -29.26
CA ASP A 25 -31.81 40.63 -29.83
C ASP A 25 -31.07 41.96 -29.65
N LEU A 26 -30.11 41.98 -28.73
CA LEU A 26 -29.26 43.14 -28.45
C LEU A 26 -28.29 43.45 -29.59
N ARG A 27 -27.99 42.47 -30.46
CA ARG A 27 -27.00 42.60 -31.53
C ARG A 27 -27.58 43.33 -32.73
N LYS A 28 -28.91 43.29 -32.92
CA LYS A 28 -29.68 43.93 -33.99
C LYS A 28 -29.37 45.42 -34.22
N THR A 29 -28.93 46.16 -33.21
CA THR A 29 -28.68 47.61 -33.29
C THR A 29 -27.21 47.98 -33.41
N TRP A 30 -26.29 47.03 -33.52
CA TRP A 30 -24.86 47.33 -33.66
C TRP A 30 -24.52 47.79 -35.08
N ASP A 31 -23.72 48.85 -35.16
CA ASP A 31 -23.21 49.42 -36.41
C ASP A 31 -21.75 48.94 -36.60
N LEU A 32 -21.58 47.87 -37.38
CA LEU A 32 -20.27 47.30 -37.74
C LEU A 32 -19.89 47.71 -39.17
N ALA A 33 -18.60 47.59 -39.51
CA ALA A 33 -18.11 47.86 -40.87
C ALA A 33 -18.72 46.91 -41.92
N ASN A 34 -18.92 45.64 -41.53
CA ASN A 34 -19.59 44.62 -42.33
C ASN A 34 -20.84 44.15 -41.59
N GLU A 35 -22.02 44.21 -42.23
CA GLU A 35 -23.29 43.81 -41.61
C GLU A 35 -23.42 42.29 -41.42
N GLU A 36 -22.67 41.50 -42.19
CA GLU A 36 -22.70 40.02 -42.14
C GLU A 36 -22.11 39.47 -40.83
N GLU A 37 -21.11 40.15 -40.28
CA GLU A 37 -20.37 39.73 -39.07
C GLU A 37 -21.14 40.01 -37.77
N LYS A 38 -22.28 40.70 -37.87
CA LYS A 38 -23.10 41.14 -36.73
C LYS A 38 -23.57 39.98 -35.84
N TYR A 39 -23.70 38.79 -36.43
CA TYR A 39 -24.17 37.57 -35.76
C TYR A 39 -23.05 36.55 -35.42
N ASP A 40 -21.79 36.85 -35.71
CA ASP A 40 -20.65 35.97 -35.41
C ASP A 40 -20.33 35.85 -33.91
N VAL A 41 -19.93 34.66 -33.46
CA VAL A 41 -19.64 34.40 -32.04
C VAL A 41 -18.16 34.67 -31.76
N LEU A 42 -17.88 35.61 -30.85
CA LEU A 42 -16.52 35.92 -30.41
C LEU A 42 -16.00 34.85 -29.43
N PRO A 43 -14.81 34.28 -29.64
CA PRO A 43 -14.18 33.41 -28.66
C PRO A 43 -13.71 34.22 -27.45
N GLU A 44 -14.09 33.80 -26.25
CA GLU A 44 -13.77 34.51 -25.00
C GLU A 44 -12.48 34.01 -24.35
N ILE A 45 -12.26 32.69 -24.32
CA ILE A 45 -11.15 32.04 -23.61
C ILE A 45 -10.44 31.06 -24.54
N TRP A 46 -9.10 31.13 -24.55
CA TRP A 46 -8.23 30.20 -25.26
C TRP A 46 -7.08 29.73 -24.37
N ASN A 47 -6.92 28.42 -24.17
CA ASN A 47 -5.86 27.81 -23.36
C ASN A 47 -5.66 28.49 -21.98
N GLY A 48 -6.76 28.88 -21.32
CA GLY A 48 -6.74 29.52 -20.00
C GLY A 48 -6.42 31.01 -20.01
N HIS A 49 -6.34 31.64 -21.18
CA HIS A 49 -6.13 33.08 -21.34
C HIS A 49 -7.36 33.72 -21.99
N ASN A 50 -7.65 34.97 -21.63
CA ASN A 50 -8.77 35.71 -22.19
C ASN A 50 -8.36 36.33 -23.53
N VAL A 51 -9.16 36.14 -24.57
CA VAL A 51 -8.87 36.68 -25.91
C VAL A 51 -8.92 38.21 -25.91
N ALA A 52 -9.81 38.80 -25.11
CA ALA A 52 -9.97 40.26 -24.99
C ALA A 52 -8.67 41.00 -24.61
N ASP A 53 -7.78 40.35 -23.85
CA ASP A 53 -6.51 40.95 -23.42
C ASP A 53 -5.49 41.08 -24.57
N PHE A 54 -5.71 40.38 -25.69
CA PHE A 54 -4.82 40.34 -26.86
C PHE A 54 -5.39 41.07 -28.09
N ILE A 55 -6.53 41.77 -27.96
CA ILE A 55 -7.12 42.56 -29.05
C ILE A 55 -6.45 43.93 -29.11
N ASP A 56 -5.55 44.13 -30.07
CA ASP A 56 -4.82 45.38 -30.31
C ASP A 56 -4.70 45.65 -31.82
N PRO A 57 -4.97 46.87 -32.32
CA PRO A 57 -4.77 47.20 -33.73
C PRO A 57 -3.33 46.97 -34.22
N ASP A 58 -2.34 47.12 -33.34
CA ASP A 58 -0.91 46.98 -33.66
C ASP A 58 -0.35 45.59 -33.29
N ILE A 59 -1.22 44.58 -33.09
CA ILE A 59 -0.78 43.23 -32.67
C ILE A 59 0.20 42.58 -33.67
N MET A 60 0.00 42.81 -34.97
CA MET A 60 0.83 42.21 -36.02
C MET A 60 2.24 42.81 -36.04
N THR A 61 2.39 44.12 -35.81
CA THR A 61 3.71 44.76 -35.79
C THR A 61 4.50 44.33 -34.56
N LYS A 62 3.86 44.23 -33.39
CA LYS A 62 4.46 43.69 -32.16
C LYS A 62 4.87 42.22 -32.33
N LEU A 63 4.07 41.43 -33.04
CA LEU A 63 4.40 40.03 -33.35
C LEU A 63 5.65 39.93 -34.23
N GLU A 64 5.74 40.73 -35.30
CA GLU A 64 6.92 40.75 -36.17
C GLU A 64 8.21 41.19 -35.45
N GLU A 65 8.11 42.12 -34.49
CA GLU A 65 9.25 42.52 -33.66
C GLU A 65 9.72 41.39 -32.74
N LEU A 66 8.78 40.66 -32.14
CA LEU A 66 9.07 39.49 -31.29
C LEU A 66 9.68 38.34 -32.09
N GLU A 67 9.17 38.05 -33.28
CA GLU A 67 9.72 37.00 -34.16
C GLU A 67 11.17 37.32 -34.56
N LYS A 68 11.48 38.58 -34.90
CA LYS A 68 12.87 39.00 -35.17
C LYS A 68 13.77 38.86 -33.95
N GLU A 69 13.26 39.18 -32.76
CA GLU A 69 14.01 38.97 -31.52
C GLU A 69 14.27 37.49 -31.25
N GLU A 70 13.27 36.63 -31.46
CA GLU A 70 13.39 35.19 -31.29
C GLU A 70 14.38 34.58 -32.28
N GLU A 71 14.35 34.98 -33.56
CA GLU A 71 15.36 34.57 -34.54
C GLU A 71 16.78 34.95 -34.13
N LEU A 72 16.97 36.13 -33.52
CA LEU A 72 18.27 36.54 -33.01
C LEU A 72 18.71 35.67 -31.82
N ARG A 73 17.77 35.30 -30.93
CA ARG A 73 18.02 34.39 -29.79
C ARG A 73 18.34 32.97 -30.26
N GLU A 74 17.65 32.48 -31.27
CA GLU A 74 17.93 31.18 -31.91
C GLU A 74 19.30 31.18 -32.60
N LYS A 75 19.63 32.22 -33.39
CA LYS A 75 20.95 32.37 -34.02
C LYS A 75 22.07 32.48 -32.99
N ALA A 76 21.79 33.08 -31.83
CA ALA A 76 22.72 33.13 -30.69
C ALA A 76 22.83 31.78 -29.95
N GLY A 77 22.05 30.76 -30.32
CA GLY A 77 22.08 29.43 -29.73
C GLY A 77 21.45 29.35 -28.34
N PHE A 78 20.56 30.29 -27.96
CA PHE A 78 19.95 30.32 -26.61
C PHE A 78 19.15 29.05 -26.29
N TYR A 79 18.56 28.42 -27.31
CA TYR A 79 17.78 27.19 -27.17
C TYR A 79 18.56 25.92 -27.55
N ASN A 80 19.86 26.03 -27.85
CA ASN A 80 20.69 24.86 -28.07
C ASN A 80 20.98 24.21 -26.71
N ASP A 81 20.17 23.23 -26.33
CA ASP A 81 20.49 22.31 -25.23
C ASP A 81 21.51 21.29 -25.75
N ASP A 82 22.71 21.76 -26.07
CA ASP A 82 23.82 20.89 -26.45
C ASP A 82 24.19 20.06 -25.22
N THR A 83 23.53 18.92 -25.11
CA THR A 83 23.87 17.91 -24.13
C THR A 83 25.19 17.32 -24.60
N GLU A 84 26.29 17.70 -23.95
CA GLU A 84 27.62 17.17 -24.23
C GLU A 84 27.55 15.64 -24.37
N GLU A 85 28.08 15.10 -25.48
CA GLU A 85 28.09 13.66 -25.72
C GLU A 85 28.85 12.97 -24.58
N GLU A 86 28.16 12.16 -23.77
CA GLU A 86 28.76 11.48 -22.62
C GLU A 86 29.84 10.49 -23.10
N ASP A 87 31.11 10.74 -22.72
CA ASP A 87 32.24 9.82 -22.91
C ASP A 87 31.88 8.39 -22.48
N GLU A 88 32.44 7.38 -23.17
CA GLU A 88 32.21 5.96 -22.86
C GLU A 88 32.50 5.63 -21.38
N GLU A 89 33.54 6.25 -20.80
CA GLU A 89 33.89 6.12 -19.39
C GLU A 89 32.81 6.68 -18.46
N MET A 90 32.18 7.79 -18.82
CA MET A 90 31.11 8.41 -18.02
C MET A 90 29.85 7.55 -18.02
N GLN A 91 29.50 6.97 -19.16
CA GLN A 91 28.38 6.05 -19.26
C GLN A 91 28.60 4.80 -18.39
N ASP A 92 29.82 4.26 -18.38
CA ASP A 92 30.16 3.10 -17.57
C ASP A 92 30.23 3.43 -16.07
N LEU A 93 30.70 4.61 -15.69
CA LEU A 93 30.59 5.13 -14.33
C LEU A 93 29.12 5.25 -13.90
N ARG A 94 28.23 5.71 -14.78
CA ARG A 94 26.80 5.83 -14.48
C ARG A 94 26.13 4.46 -14.32
N LYS A 95 26.46 3.50 -15.18
CA LYS A 95 25.98 2.10 -15.10
C LYS A 95 26.45 1.45 -13.79
N THR A 96 27.72 1.58 -13.44
CA THR A 96 28.29 1.03 -12.20
C THR A 96 27.68 1.71 -10.97
N ALA A 97 27.54 3.03 -10.96
CA ALA A 97 26.88 3.78 -9.89
C ALA A 97 25.43 3.32 -9.67
N ARG A 98 24.67 3.05 -10.75
CA ARG A 98 23.31 2.49 -10.67
C ARG A 98 23.30 1.12 -9.99
N LYS A 99 24.23 0.23 -10.37
CA LYS A 99 24.39 -1.09 -9.73
C LYS A 99 24.69 -0.96 -8.22
N ILE A 100 25.58 -0.04 -7.84
CA ILE A 100 25.93 0.23 -6.44
C ILE A 100 24.73 0.73 -5.64
N ARG A 101 23.98 1.72 -6.16
CA ARG A 101 22.77 2.25 -5.51
C ARG A 101 21.73 1.15 -5.29
N ASN A 102 21.47 0.33 -6.31
CA ASN A 102 20.52 -0.78 -6.22
C ASN A 102 20.94 -1.82 -5.16
N LYS A 103 22.22 -2.23 -5.15
CA LYS A 103 22.72 -3.19 -4.14
C LYS A 103 22.67 -2.59 -2.73
N ARG A 104 22.97 -1.30 -2.55
CA ARG A 104 22.83 -0.58 -1.26
C ARG A 104 21.37 -0.55 -0.78
N MET A 105 20.44 -0.29 -1.69
CA MET A 105 19.00 -0.31 -1.38
C MET A 105 18.57 -1.70 -0.92
N LEU A 106 18.92 -2.76 -1.67
CA LEU A 106 18.60 -4.14 -1.30
C LEU A 106 19.17 -4.52 0.08
N LYS A 107 20.43 -4.17 0.37
CA LYS A 107 21.04 -4.40 1.70
C LYS A 107 20.30 -3.66 2.82
N THR A 108 19.81 -2.45 2.53
CA THR A 108 19.04 -1.66 3.49
C THR A 108 17.68 -2.29 3.77
N LEU A 109 16.98 -2.76 2.72
CA LEU A 109 15.70 -3.47 2.84
C LEU A 109 15.86 -4.78 3.62
N GLU A 110 16.86 -5.60 3.27
CA GLU A 110 17.18 -6.84 3.99
C GLU A 110 17.50 -6.56 5.47
N SER A 111 18.24 -5.47 5.76
CA SER A 111 18.51 -5.07 7.14
C SER A 111 17.25 -4.64 7.89
N ARG A 112 16.30 -3.94 7.23
CA ARG A 112 15.04 -3.52 7.86
C ARG A 112 14.18 -4.73 8.19
N GLU A 113 14.07 -5.69 7.26
CA GLU A 113 13.39 -6.96 7.47
C GLU A 113 13.97 -7.72 8.68
N LYS A 114 15.30 -7.88 8.73
CA LYS A 114 15.99 -8.57 9.84
C LYS A 114 15.83 -7.86 11.19
N LYS A 115 15.59 -6.55 11.21
CA LYS A 115 15.38 -5.76 12.45
C LYS A 115 13.94 -5.82 12.95
N GLY A 116 12.96 -6.19 12.12
CA GLY A 116 11.55 -6.28 12.53
C GLY A 116 11.23 -7.40 13.54
N ILE A 117 12.13 -8.38 13.70
CA ILE A 117 11.94 -9.53 14.59
C ILE A 117 12.37 -9.17 16.03
N LYS A 118 11.43 -9.21 16.99
CA LYS A 118 11.66 -8.85 18.41
C LYS A 118 12.75 -9.67 19.11
N THR A 119 12.85 -10.96 18.81
CA THR A 119 13.87 -11.86 19.37
C THR A 119 14.68 -12.51 18.25
N LYS A 120 15.98 -12.27 18.22
CA LYS A 120 16.88 -12.83 17.20
C LYS A 120 17.42 -14.17 17.65
N PHE A 121 17.12 -15.24 16.90
CA PHE A 121 17.78 -16.52 17.11
C PHE A 121 19.28 -16.42 16.81
N PRO A 122 20.17 -16.93 17.69
CA PRO A 122 21.61 -16.91 17.45
C PRO A 122 21.95 -17.74 16.22
N ARG A 123 22.98 -17.31 15.46
CA ARG A 123 23.43 -18.03 14.25
C ARG A 123 23.89 -19.46 14.56
N THR A 124 24.44 -19.69 15.75
CA THR A 124 24.89 -21.02 16.22
C THR A 124 23.76 -22.04 16.35
N GLY A 125 22.53 -21.58 16.62
CA GLY A 125 21.35 -22.45 16.72
C GLY A 125 20.64 -22.70 15.38
N LYS A 126 21.05 -22.00 14.31
CA LYS A 126 20.47 -22.15 12.98
C LYS A 126 21.34 -23.06 12.13
N LYS A 127 20.70 -23.96 11.39
CA LYS A 127 21.37 -24.70 10.32
C LYS A 127 21.47 -23.80 9.10
N VAL A 128 22.64 -23.77 8.48
CA VAL A 128 22.89 -23.02 7.25
C VAL A 128 22.97 -24.03 6.11
N ASP A 129 22.27 -23.75 5.02
CA ASP A 129 22.29 -24.62 3.85
C ASP A 129 23.60 -24.47 3.07
N LYS A 130 24.11 -25.59 2.57
CA LYS A 130 25.38 -25.63 1.82
C LYS A 130 25.29 -24.77 0.56
N ALA A 131 24.18 -24.85 -0.16
CA ALA A 131 23.98 -24.11 -1.40
C ALA A 131 24.05 -22.60 -1.18
N ASP A 132 23.47 -22.09 -0.10
CA ASP A 132 23.50 -20.66 0.22
C ASP A 132 24.93 -20.16 0.43
N ILE A 133 25.76 -20.93 1.15
CA ILE A 133 27.16 -20.57 1.38
C ILE A 133 27.93 -20.60 0.05
N GLU A 134 27.76 -21.64 -0.77
CA GLU A 134 28.45 -21.75 -2.05
C GLU A 134 28.08 -20.61 -3.00
N ASN A 135 26.79 -20.26 -3.08
CA ASN A 135 26.31 -19.16 -3.91
C ASN A 135 26.86 -17.81 -3.43
N THR A 136 26.85 -17.55 -2.11
CA THR A 136 27.36 -16.29 -1.56
C THR A 136 28.86 -16.11 -1.77
N MET A 137 29.64 -17.19 -1.70
CA MET A 137 31.09 -17.15 -1.94
C MET A 137 31.39 -17.01 -3.44
N ALA A 138 30.63 -17.69 -4.30
CA ALA A 138 30.74 -17.54 -5.75
C ALA A 138 30.40 -16.09 -6.19
N GLU A 139 29.37 -15.47 -5.62
CA GLU A 139 29.03 -14.06 -5.86
C GLU A 139 30.16 -13.10 -5.45
N LEU A 140 30.96 -13.47 -4.45
CA LEU A 140 32.13 -12.71 -4.01
C LEU A 140 33.39 -13.01 -4.84
N GLY A 141 33.31 -13.92 -5.83
CA GLY A 141 34.43 -14.35 -6.66
C GLY A 141 35.37 -15.34 -5.97
N ILE A 142 34.93 -16.00 -4.90
CA ILE A 142 35.71 -16.98 -4.15
C ILE A 142 35.30 -18.39 -4.57
N GLU A 143 36.19 -19.09 -5.26
CA GLU A 143 35.97 -20.48 -5.66
C GLU A 143 36.32 -21.44 -4.52
N ILE A 144 35.33 -22.25 -4.10
CA ILE A 144 35.56 -23.29 -3.10
C ILE A 144 36.12 -24.53 -3.79
N GLN A 145 37.44 -24.66 -3.75
CA GLN A 145 38.16 -25.84 -4.26
C GLN A 145 37.84 -27.08 -3.42
N ASN A 146 37.77 -28.26 -4.06
CA ASN A 146 37.52 -29.55 -3.40
C ASN A 146 36.22 -29.60 -2.56
N LYS A 147 35.07 -29.18 -3.13
CA LYS A 147 33.72 -29.17 -2.48
C LYS A 147 33.30 -30.47 -1.80
N SER A 148 33.90 -31.61 -2.13
CA SER A 148 33.66 -32.93 -1.56
C SER A 148 34.52 -33.25 -0.32
N LYS A 149 35.68 -32.61 -0.18
CA LYS A 149 36.62 -32.80 0.94
C LYS A 149 36.48 -31.74 2.04
N THR A 150 35.59 -30.77 1.88
CA THR A 150 35.35 -29.75 2.90
C THR A 150 34.64 -30.33 4.13
N HIS A 151 34.99 -29.83 5.32
CA HIS A 151 34.47 -30.32 6.60
C HIS A 151 32.93 -30.27 6.71
N TYR A 152 32.26 -29.40 5.95
CA TYR A 152 30.80 -29.31 5.91
C TYR A 152 30.14 -30.31 4.95
N ALA A 153 30.88 -30.84 3.96
CA ALA A 153 30.39 -31.82 2.99
C ALA A 153 30.61 -33.27 3.47
N THR A 154 31.75 -33.56 4.10
CA THR A 154 32.12 -34.90 4.59
C THR A 154 31.28 -35.33 5.78
N GLN A 155 31.12 -34.43 6.77
CA GLN A 155 30.41 -34.72 8.02
C GLN A 155 28.91 -35.03 7.80
N ASN A 156 28.31 -34.44 6.77
CA ASN A 156 26.91 -34.67 6.44
C ASN A 156 26.74 -35.93 5.57
N ASN A 157 27.61 -36.18 4.60
CA ASN A 157 27.48 -37.31 3.67
C ASN A 157 27.88 -38.67 4.24
N GLU A 158 28.83 -38.71 5.17
CA GLU A 158 29.33 -39.96 5.76
C GLU A 158 28.55 -40.36 7.02
N ARG A 159 28.05 -39.39 7.79
CA ARG A 159 27.34 -39.65 9.06
C ARG A 159 25.83 -39.82 8.91
N SER A 160 25.22 -39.23 7.88
CA SER A 160 23.75 -39.30 7.67
C SER A 160 23.31 -40.54 6.91
N ARG A 161 24.23 -41.20 6.19
CA ARG A 161 23.96 -42.50 5.56
C ARG A 161 24.05 -43.57 6.64
N SER A 162 22.90 -44.08 7.07
CA SER A 162 22.82 -45.26 7.93
C SER A 162 23.56 -46.42 7.26
N THR A 163 24.73 -46.80 7.79
CA THR A 163 25.52 -47.94 7.31
C THR A 163 24.98 -49.30 7.79
N SER A 164 23.88 -49.30 8.54
CA SER A 164 23.19 -50.51 8.98
C SER A 164 22.29 -51.08 7.89
N ARG A 165 22.57 -52.34 7.52
CA ARG A 165 21.68 -53.30 6.83
C ARG A 165 20.19 -52.96 7.01
N ARG A 166 19.47 -52.96 5.87
CA ARG A 166 18.01 -53.03 5.71
C ARG A 166 17.27 -53.20 7.05
N ALA A 167 16.81 -52.10 7.64
CA ALA A 167 15.93 -52.17 8.80
C ALA A 167 14.78 -53.12 8.47
N ILE A 168 14.59 -54.15 9.28
CA ILE A 168 13.45 -55.06 9.20
C ILE A 168 12.21 -54.18 9.18
N LYS A 169 11.59 -54.12 8.00
CA LYS A 169 10.34 -53.43 7.78
C LYS A 169 9.31 -54.10 8.70
N ARG A 170 8.99 -53.49 9.84
CA ARG A 170 7.59 -53.50 10.26
C ARG A 170 6.85 -52.58 9.29
N LYS A 171 6.61 -53.12 8.09
CA LYS A 171 5.55 -52.67 7.20
C LYS A 171 4.30 -52.76 8.06
N ARG A 172 3.81 -51.61 8.54
CA ARG A 172 2.45 -51.54 9.07
C ARG A 172 1.57 -51.74 7.86
N GLU A 173 1.08 -52.96 7.70
CA GLU A 173 0.10 -53.28 6.68
C GLU A 173 -1.09 -52.34 6.84
N GLU A 174 -1.59 -51.97 5.67
CA GLU A 174 -2.67 -51.04 5.40
C GLU A 174 -3.87 -51.32 6.30
N SER A 175 -4.08 -50.45 7.29
CA SER A 175 -5.38 -50.30 7.94
C SER A 175 -6.04 -49.09 7.31
N GLU A 176 -7.22 -49.31 6.73
CA GLU A 176 -8.04 -48.37 5.98
C GLU A 176 -8.42 -47.10 6.77
N VAL A 177 -7.49 -46.19 7.07
CA VAL A 177 -7.85 -44.82 7.46
C VAL A 177 -6.75 -43.86 7.01
N ALA A 178 -6.52 -43.74 5.71
CA ALA A 178 -5.57 -42.74 5.22
C ALA A 178 -5.84 -42.23 3.79
N ARG A 179 -7.05 -41.74 3.49
CA ARG A 179 -7.25 -40.76 2.40
C ARG A 179 -8.35 -39.75 2.72
N SER A 180 -8.01 -38.73 3.49
CA SER A 180 -8.38 -37.34 3.18
C SER A 180 -7.64 -36.41 4.13
N GLY A 181 -7.12 -35.32 3.58
CA GLY A 181 -6.30 -34.37 4.31
C GLY A 181 -7.11 -33.63 5.38
N SER A 182 -6.74 -33.84 6.65
CA SER A 182 -6.59 -32.71 7.57
C SER A 182 -5.63 -33.10 8.70
N ARG A 183 -4.69 -32.21 8.96
CA ARG A 183 -3.75 -32.30 10.07
C ARG A 183 -4.52 -32.14 11.38
N SER A 184 -4.24 -33.05 12.32
CA SER A 184 -4.14 -32.86 13.78
C SER A 184 -4.98 -33.83 14.62
N VAL A 185 -4.49 -35.05 14.78
CA VAL A 185 -4.65 -35.76 16.05
C VAL A 185 -3.27 -36.30 16.44
N SER A 186 -2.43 -35.42 16.97
CA SER A 186 -1.27 -35.85 17.72
C SER A 186 -1.78 -36.61 18.94
N ARG A 187 -1.73 -37.95 18.88
CA ARG A 187 -1.69 -38.81 20.05
C ARG A 187 -0.50 -38.36 20.90
N LYS A 188 -0.75 -37.45 21.84
CA LYS A 188 0.24 -37.05 22.84
C LYS A 188 0.34 -38.16 23.87
N ARG A 189 1.49 -38.82 23.86
CA ARG A 189 2.24 -39.35 25.02
C ARG A 189 1.46 -40.26 25.97
N GLU A 190 1.47 -41.55 25.65
CA GLU A 190 1.29 -42.63 26.62
C GLU A 190 2.63 -42.91 27.31
N LYS A 191 2.94 -42.14 28.35
CA LYS A 191 3.83 -42.56 29.46
C LYS A 191 3.40 -41.76 30.70
N SER A 192 2.32 -42.22 31.37
CA SER A 192 1.97 -41.99 32.80
C SER A 192 0.46 -41.96 33.12
N ALA A 193 -0.43 -42.60 32.35
CA ALA A 193 -1.89 -42.49 32.57
C ALA A 193 -2.59 -43.85 32.77
N HIS A 194 -2.04 -44.75 33.59
CA HIS A 194 -2.63 -46.06 33.86
C HIS A 194 -3.77 -46.08 34.92
N ARG A 195 -4.46 -44.96 35.18
CA ARG A 195 -5.70 -44.94 36.00
C ARG A 195 -6.85 -44.07 35.47
N THR A 196 -6.69 -43.38 34.35
CA THR A 196 -7.66 -42.35 33.90
C THR A 196 -8.54 -42.76 32.71
N LEU A 197 -8.44 -44.00 32.23
CA LEU A 197 -9.28 -44.49 31.13
C LEU A 197 -10.65 -45.03 31.58
N SER A 198 -10.84 -45.30 32.88
CA SER A 198 -12.11 -45.78 33.44
C SER A 198 -12.99 -44.66 34.03
N ILE A 199 -12.47 -43.43 34.14
CA ILE A 199 -13.22 -42.30 34.68
C ILE A 199 -13.67 -41.42 33.53
N THR A 200 -14.99 -41.33 33.32
CA THR A 200 -15.55 -40.36 32.39
C THR A 200 -15.22 -38.95 32.88
N PRO A 201 -14.70 -38.06 32.00
CA PRO A 201 -14.42 -36.67 32.37
C PRO A 201 -15.65 -35.98 32.97
N ARG A 202 -15.45 -35.16 34.01
CA ARG A 202 -16.54 -34.47 34.74
C ARG A 202 -17.40 -33.57 33.85
N ASP A 203 -16.86 -33.08 32.73
CA ASP A 203 -17.61 -32.29 31.73
C ASP A 203 -18.57 -33.14 30.86
N LYS A 204 -18.41 -34.46 30.90
CA LYS A 204 -19.18 -35.43 30.10
C LYS A 204 -20.02 -36.39 30.94
N SER A 205 -19.64 -36.66 32.19
CA SER A 205 -20.29 -37.64 33.05
C SER A 205 -21.76 -37.37 33.35
N GLY A 206 -22.21 -36.11 33.24
CA GLY A 206 -23.61 -35.69 33.45
C GLY A 206 -24.41 -35.41 32.18
N MET A 207 -23.87 -35.71 30.99
CA MET A 207 -24.51 -35.43 29.71
C MET A 207 -25.00 -36.73 29.07
N ARG A 208 -26.29 -36.78 28.71
CA ARG A 208 -26.91 -37.99 28.12
C ARG A 208 -26.35 -38.34 26.74
N ASP A 209 -26.23 -37.34 25.85
CA ASP A 209 -25.78 -37.49 24.47
C ASP A 209 -24.65 -36.52 24.11
N GLU A 210 -23.86 -36.85 23.08
CA GLU A 210 -22.85 -35.94 22.53
C GLU A 210 -23.44 -34.63 22.00
N LYS A 211 -24.66 -34.65 21.46
CA LYS A 211 -25.39 -33.45 21.01
C LYS A 211 -25.64 -32.49 22.19
N MET A 212 -26.01 -33.03 23.35
CA MET A 212 -26.23 -32.27 24.57
C MET A 212 -24.91 -31.71 25.12
N ALA A 213 -23.84 -32.51 25.11
CA ALA A 213 -22.51 -32.05 25.51
C ALA A 213 -21.99 -30.90 24.62
N LYS A 214 -22.23 -30.96 23.30
CA LYS A 214 -21.90 -29.87 22.36
C LYS A 214 -22.73 -28.60 22.65
N LYS A 215 -24.02 -28.75 22.96
CA LYS A 215 -24.90 -27.63 23.34
C LYS A 215 -24.45 -26.97 24.64
N ALA A 216 -24.10 -27.76 25.66
CA ALA A 216 -23.58 -27.27 26.92
C ALA A 216 -22.27 -26.48 26.74
N LYS A 217 -21.34 -26.97 25.90
CA LYS A 217 -20.10 -26.24 25.57
C LYS A 217 -20.37 -24.91 24.86
N LYS A 218 -21.40 -24.84 24.00
CA LYS A 218 -21.79 -23.59 23.33
C LYS A 218 -22.36 -22.58 24.33
N LEU A 219 -23.21 -23.03 25.26
CA LEU A 219 -23.77 -22.18 26.32
C LEU A 219 -22.68 -21.65 27.26
N ALA A 220 -21.74 -22.50 27.67
CA ALA A 220 -20.61 -22.08 28.51
C ALA A 220 -19.77 -20.99 27.83
N LYS A 221 -19.45 -21.14 26.54
CA LYS A 221 -18.73 -20.10 25.78
C LYS A 221 -19.52 -18.80 25.66
N ALA A 222 -20.84 -18.87 25.49
CA ALA A 222 -21.70 -17.69 25.42
C ALA A 222 -21.76 -16.94 26.76
N ALA A 223 -21.82 -17.65 27.89
CA ALA A 223 -21.87 -17.07 29.23
C ALA A 223 -20.58 -16.30 29.59
N VAL A 224 -19.42 -16.77 29.14
CA VAL A 224 -18.12 -16.13 29.40
C VAL A 224 -17.85 -14.94 28.47
N GLY A 225 -18.54 -14.83 27.34
CA GLY A 225 -18.34 -13.78 26.32
C GLY A 225 -18.36 -12.34 26.86
N PRO A 226 -19.33 -11.91 27.68
CA PRO A 226 -19.35 -10.59 28.30
C PRO A 226 -18.12 -10.29 29.17
N MET A 227 -17.61 -11.28 29.90
CA MET A 227 -16.47 -11.13 30.80
C MET A 227 -15.15 -11.05 30.04
N HIS A 228 -14.97 -11.88 29.01
CA HIS A 228 -13.81 -11.79 28.11
C HIS A 228 -13.75 -10.47 27.35
N ARG A 229 -14.90 -9.86 27.01
CA ARG A 229 -14.94 -8.50 26.42
C ARG A 229 -14.34 -7.43 27.33
N GLN A 230 -14.39 -7.64 28.65
CA GLN A 230 -13.78 -6.77 29.65
C GLN A 230 -12.32 -7.17 29.98
N GLY A 231 -11.78 -8.22 29.33
CA GLY A 231 -10.42 -8.72 29.58
C GLY A 231 -10.26 -9.49 30.89
N ILE A 232 -11.38 -9.94 31.49
CA ILE A 232 -11.45 -10.54 32.82
C ILE A 232 -11.74 -12.05 32.72
N PHE A 233 -11.30 -12.82 33.72
CA PHE A 233 -11.59 -14.25 33.89
C PHE A 233 -12.47 -14.51 35.11
N GLU A 234 -13.03 -15.72 35.24
CA GLU A 234 -14.06 -16.05 36.24
C GLU A 234 -13.62 -15.81 37.68
N THR A 235 -12.31 -15.92 37.92
CA THR A 235 -11.68 -15.73 39.23
C THR A 235 -11.29 -14.28 39.52
N ASP A 236 -11.21 -13.43 38.49
CA ASP A 236 -10.70 -12.06 38.62
C ASP A 236 -11.86 -11.08 38.88
N ARG A 237 -12.19 -10.92 40.16
CA ARG A 237 -13.23 -10.01 40.66
C ARG A 237 -12.65 -8.73 41.25
N ARG A 238 -11.53 -8.23 40.71
CA ARG A 238 -10.87 -7.02 41.20
C ARG A 238 -11.67 -5.77 40.84
N ILE A 239 -11.97 -4.95 41.84
CA ILE A 239 -12.65 -3.66 41.67
C ILE A 239 -11.60 -2.56 41.72
N ALA A 240 -11.31 -1.92 40.58
CA ALA A 240 -10.35 -0.84 40.51
C ALA A 240 -10.93 0.48 41.06
N VAL A 241 -10.11 1.24 41.78
CA VAL A 241 -10.49 2.58 42.27
C VAL A 241 -10.35 3.59 41.13
N LYS A 242 -11.48 4.10 40.61
CA LYS A 242 -11.49 5.06 39.48
C LYS A 242 -10.84 6.40 39.81
N LYS A 243 -10.98 6.88 41.04
CA LYS A 243 -10.46 8.19 41.50
C LYS A 243 -9.69 8.02 42.81
N PRO A 244 -8.42 7.57 42.76
CA PRO A 244 -7.63 7.43 43.97
C PRO A 244 -7.38 8.78 44.63
N LYS A 245 -7.61 8.84 45.95
CA LYS A 245 -7.58 10.09 46.73
C LYS A 245 -6.28 10.88 46.57
N HIS A 246 -5.13 10.21 46.56
CA HIS A 246 -3.81 10.85 46.46
C HIS A 246 -3.54 11.54 45.10
N LEU A 247 -4.39 11.29 44.08
CA LEU A 247 -4.32 12.01 42.80
C LEU A 247 -5.24 13.23 42.75
N PHE A 248 -6.40 13.17 43.41
CA PHE A 248 -7.49 14.14 43.26
C PHE A 248 -7.75 15.02 44.49
N SER A 249 -7.01 14.82 45.58
CA SER A 249 -7.17 15.55 46.83
C SER A 249 -5.85 16.20 47.24
N GLY A 250 -5.93 17.45 47.73
CA GLY A 250 -4.78 18.24 48.16
C GLY A 250 -4.28 19.23 47.09
N LYS A 251 -3.44 20.19 47.52
CA LYS A 251 -2.74 21.14 46.66
C LYS A 251 -1.24 21.01 46.89
N ARG A 252 -0.44 21.07 45.83
CA ARG A 252 1.03 20.94 45.90
C ARG A 252 1.62 22.10 46.71
N LYS A 253 2.45 21.79 47.71
CA LYS A 253 3.23 22.75 48.49
C LYS A 253 4.69 22.78 47.98
N MET A 254 5.63 23.36 48.74
CA MET A 254 7.03 23.47 48.30
C MET A 254 7.72 22.11 48.08
N LYS A 255 7.36 21.08 48.84
CA LYS A 255 7.76 19.69 48.58
C LYS A 255 6.67 18.96 47.78
N ALA A 256 7.08 18.14 46.81
CA ALA A 256 6.18 17.37 45.97
C ALA A 256 6.00 15.93 46.47
N ASP A 257 4.80 15.38 46.33
CA ASP A 257 4.44 14.02 46.75
C ASP A 257 4.86 12.93 45.73
N ARG A 258 5.25 13.34 44.52
CA ARG A 258 5.65 12.47 43.41
C ARG A 258 6.88 13.07 42.72
N ARG A 259 7.74 12.20 42.20
CA ARG A 259 8.96 12.55 41.46
C ARG A 259 8.63 13.04 40.05
#